data_AF-A0A328BEE1-F1
#
_entry.id   AF-A0A328BEE1-F1
#
_cell.length_a   1.000
_cell.length_b   1.000
_cell.length_c   1.000
_cell.angle_alpha   90.00
_cell.angle_beta   90.00
_cell.angle_gamma   90.00
#
_symmetry.space_group_name_H-M   'P 1'
#
loop_
_entity.id
_entity.type
_entity.pdbx_description
1 polymer ?
#
loop_
_entity_poly.entity_id
_entity_poly.type
_entity_poly.pdbx_seq_one_letter_code
_entity_poly.pdbx_strand_id
1 'polypeptide(L)'
;MPFRFPVRQTASAVLAAILVAACAEPPPPPPPPPAPPSVALSPKLIELAGAYRYYMVRSTGITSDFADGDGVARSLKVGAAYEPGQLLRGAMAYGAVAALQDKTFVDGVRVYAKDAASRRQVAHEILRDPAYAVGLPGSASAAGLVIGAIGGEGQRLYDGGKSVKQSAYDIQRQPWSKAEVADRSARLQAAKTLSASAMAGDVAETARLQQASIGATPLAVTAATAAPPYTPTVVRSLAIAALAALGEAGDANVEQVLGLMQEPNVGTCMNMSKLNLYQCLAVARPHYEDVFCLGQHAMMDTGRCMIKAAGLPEPYEPRFVPSQDSINKGMPTKKAPARKPARKS
;
A
#
# COMPACT_ATOMS: atom_id res chain seq x y z
N MET A 1 -103.42 -25.59 -42.30
CA MET A 1 -103.34 -26.98 -42.78
C MET A 1 -102.39 -27.02 -43.95
N PRO A 2 -101.62 -28.09 -44.21
CA PRO A 2 -101.04 -29.14 -43.35
C PRO A 2 -99.49 -29.21 -43.62
N PHE A 3 -98.59 -29.97 -43.00
CA PHE A 3 -98.55 -31.39 -42.69
C PHE A 3 -97.45 -31.65 -41.64
N ARG A 4 -97.76 -32.51 -40.66
CA ARG A 4 -96.81 -33.27 -39.83
C ARG A 4 -96.15 -34.36 -40.69
N PHE A 5 -94.93 -34.80 -40.34
CA PHE A 5 -94.40 -36.19 -40.29
C PHE A 5 -92.86 -36.14 -40.02
N PRO A 6 -92.16 -37.24 -39.66
CA PRO A 6 -92.03 -37.77 -38.31
C PRO A 6 -90.57 -37.82 -37.81
N VAL A 7 -90.40 -37.98 -36.50
CA VAL A 7 -89.12 -38.31 -35.85
C VAL A 7 -88.76 -39.77 -36.15
N ARG A 8 -87.55 -40.02 -36.67
CA ARG A 8 -86.86 -41.31 -36.58
C ARG A 8 -85.39 -41.10 -36.24
N GLN A 9 -85.01 -41.67 -35.11
CA GLN A 9 -83.65 -41.79 -34.59
C GLN A 9 -82.80 -42.65 -35.53
N THR A 10 -81.58 -42.22 -35.84
CA THR A 10 -80.49 -43.13 -36.26
C THR A 10 -79.14 -42.66 -35.72
N ALA A 11 -78.58 -43.54 -34.89
CA ALA A 11 -77.19 -43.83 -34.57
C ALA A 11 -76.11 -42.73 -34.73
N SER A 12 -75.51 -42.40 -33.58
CA SER A 12 -74.19 -41.79 -33.43
C SER A 12 -73.09 -42.60 -34.13
N ALA A 13 -72.27 -41.94 -34.95
CA ALA A 13 -70.94 -42.40 -35.32
C ALA A 13 -69.93 -41.35 -34.85
N VAL A 14 -69.33 -41.61 -33.68
CA VAL A 14 -68.24 -40.79 -33.13
C VAL A 14 -66.95 -41.21 -33.84
N LEU A 15 -66.39 -40.33 -34.67
CA LEU A 15 -65.00 -40.44 -35.11
C LEU A 15 -64.09 -40.18 -33.90
N ALA A 16 -63.45 -41.23 -33.41
CA ALA A 16 -62.37 -41.10 -32.45
C ALA A 16 -61.11 -40.60 -33.17
N ALA A 17 -60.74 -39.34 -32.94
CA ALA A 17 -59.43 -38.82 -33.28
C ALA A 17 -58.39 -39.44 -32.32
N ILE A 18 -57.51 -40.28 -32.84
CA ILE A 18 -56.39 -40.84 -32.09
C ILE A 18 -55.38 -39.72 -31.86
N LEU A 19 -55.39 -39.14 -30.67
CA LEU A 19 -54.29 -38.32 -30.17
C LEU A 19 -53.11 -39.24 -29.88
N VAL A 20 -52.10 -39.21 -30.74
CA VAL A 20 -50.80 -39.83 -30.46
C VAL A 20 -50.13 -38.98 -29.39
N ALA A 21 -50.28 -39.39 -28.13
CA ALA A 21 -49.50 -38.86 -27.02
C ALA A 21 -48.04 -39.32 -27.19
N ALA A 22 -47.25 -38.53 -27.89
CA ALA A 22 -45.80 -38.65 -27.86
C ALA A 22 -45.32 -38.18 -26.48
N CYS A 23 -44.91 -39.13 -25.64
CA CYS A 23 -44.13 -38.85 -24.42
C CYS A 23 -42.74 -38.34 -24.83
N ALA A 24 -42.66 -37.11 -25.33
CA ALA A 24 -41.40 -36.40 -25.43
C ALA A 24 -41.08 -35.85 -24.05
N GLU A 25 -40.07 -36.45 -23.40
CA GLU A 25 -39.51 -35.96 -22.16
C GLU A 25 -39.08 -34.50 -22.37
N PRO A 26 -39.50 -33.55 -21.51
CA PRO A 26 -39.11 -32.16 -21.68
C PRO A 26 -37.57 -32.07 -21.68
N PRO A 27 -36.98 -31.29 -22.60
CA PRO A 27 -35.53 -31.18 -22.70
C PRO A 27 -34.97 -30.78 -21.33
N PRO A 28 -33.85 -31.40 -20.90
CA PRO A 28 -33.28 -31.12 -19.59
C PRO A 28 -33.07 -29.60 -19.45
N PRO A 29 -33.38 -29.02 -18.28
CA PRO A 29 -33.20 -27.59 -18.08
C PRO A 29 -31.75 -27.20 -18.41
N PRO A 30 -31.53 -26.05 -19.08
CA PRO A 30 -30.19 -25.62 -19.43
C PRO A 30 -29.32 -25.59 -18.17
N PRO A 31 -28.05 -26.06 -18.26
CA PRO A 31 -27.17 -26.10 -17.10
C PRO A 31 -27.08 -24.72 -16.46
N PRO A 32 -27.07 -24.64 -15.11
CA PRO A 32 -27.00 -23.36 -14.43
C PRO A 32 -25.77 -22.57 -14.91
N PRO A 33 -25.88 -21.24 -15.04
CA PRO A 33 -24.74 -20.40 -15.44
C PRO A 33 -23.52 -20.70 -14.56
N PRO A 34 -22.31 -20.76 -15.13
CA PRO A 34 -21.09 -20.93 -14.34
C PRO A 34 -21.03 -19.91 -13.22
N ALA A 35 -20.63 -20.35 -12.02
CA ALA A 35 -20.47 -19.45 -10.88
C ALA A 35 -19.47 -18.33 -11.23
N PRO A 36 -19.71 -17.09 -10.76
CA PRO A 36 -18.75 -16.01 -10.95
C PRO A 36 -17.41 -16.38 -10.30
N PRO A 37 -16.28 -15.92 -10.87
CA PRO A 37 -14.96 -16.20 -10.30
C PRO A 37 -14.86 -15.72 -8.85
N SER A 38 -14.04 -16.42 -8.06
CA SER A 38 -13.68 -15.99 -6.72
C SER A 38 -12.80 -14.73 -6.78
N VAL A 39 -12.75 -14.00 -5.67
CA VAL A 39 -11.74 -12.94 -5.49
C VAL A 39 -10.36 -13.58 -5.65
N ALA A 40 -9.51 -13.00 -6.49
CA ALA A 40 -8.19 -13.55 -6.78
C ALA A 40 -7.15 -12.43 -6.82
N LEU A 41 -6.16 -12.50 -5.94
CA LEU A 41 -4.97 -11.67 -5.96
C LEU A 41 -3.75 -12.60 -6.12
N SER A 42 -2.95 -12.38 -7.15
CA SER A 42 -1.74 -13.18 -7.42
C SER A 42 -0.81 -13.21 -6.19
N PRO A 43 -0.15 -14.35 -5.88
CA PRO A 43 0.87 -14.42 -4.84
C PRO A 43 1.94 -13.34 -4.97
N LYS A 44 2.32 -12.93 -6.19
CA LYS A 44 3.30 -11.87 -6.42
C LYS A 44 2.84 -10.50 -5.89
N LEU A 45 1.55 -10.20 -5.96
CA LEU A 45 0.99 -8.97 -5.38
C LEU A 45 0.94 -9.06 -3.84
N ILE A 46 0.63 -10.24 -3.30
CA ILE A 46 0.64 -10.49 -1.86
C ILE A 46 2.06 -10.41 -1.29
N GLU A 47 3.06 -10.92 -2.01
CA GLU A 47 4.48 -10.78 -1.67
C GLU A 47 4.94 -9.32 -1.66
N LEU A 48 4.51 -8.50 -2.64
CA LEU A 48 4.77 -7.06 -2.65
C LEU A 48 4.15 -6.38 -1.41
N ALA A 49 2.90 -6.70 -1.08
CA ALA A 49 2.25 -6.18 0.13
C ALA A 49 2.98 -6.63 1.41
N GLY A 50 3.43 -7.88 1.45
CA GLY A 50 4.22 -8.44 2.56
C GLY A 50 5.57 -7.74 2.73
N ALA A 51 6.28 -7.45 1.65
CA ALA A 51 7.54 -6.71 1.67
C ALA A 51 7.35 -5.27 2.22
N TYR A 52 6.28 -4.58 1.79
CA TYR A 52 5.91 -3.27 2.33
C TYR A 52 5.66 -3.33 3.84
N ARG A 53 4.84 -4.29 4.28
CA ARG A 53 4.51 -4.47 5.70
C ARG A 53 5.72 -4.83 6.53
N TYR A 54 6.59 -5.69 6.02
CA TYR A 54 7.85 -6.05 6.67
C TYR A 54 8.72 -4.81 6.93
N TYR A 55 8.89 -3.94 5.94
CA TYR A 55 9.62 -2.70 6.12
C TYR A 55 8.95 -1.76 7.13
N MET A 56 7.64 -1.52 6.99
CA MET A 56 6.93 -0.56 7.82
C MET A 56 6.88 -1.00 9.29
N VAL A 57 6.62 -2.28 9.58
CA VAL A 57 6.62 -2.82 10.95
C VAL A 57 8.00 -2.65 11.59
N ARG A 58 9.08 -3.00 10.89
CA ARG A 58 10.44 -2.90 11.45
C ARG A 58 10.89 -1.46 11.64
N SER A 59 10.58 -0.59 10.69
CA SER A 59 11.00 0.82 10.74
C SER A 59 10.21 1.62 11.78
N THR A 60 8.91 1.34 11.92
CA THR A 60 8.09 1.95 13.01
C THR A 60 8.44 1.39 14.38
N GLY A 61 9.04 0.19 14.46
CA GLY A 61 9.56 -0.40 15.69
C GLY A 61 10.92 0.15 16.15
N ILE A 62 11.53 1.08 15.41
CA ILE A 62 12.77 1.74 15.85
C ILE A 62 12.44 2.69 17.01
N THR A 63 13.01 2.42 18.17
CA THR A 63 12.87 3.24 19.38
C THR A 63 13.99 4.28 19.50
N SER A 64 13.76 5.31 20.33
CA SER A 64 14.67 6.46 20.51
C SER A 64 15.65 6.30 21.68
N ASP A 65 15.64 5.16 22.36
CA ASP A 65 16.42 4.83 23.57
C ASP A 65 17.78 4.18 23.24
N PHE A 66 18.56 4.82 22.37
CA PHE A 66 19.88 4.31 21.99
C PHE A 66 20.86 4.29 23.17
N ALA A 67 21.46 3.11 23.42
CA ALA A 67 22.47 2.91 24.47
C ALA A 67 23.91 2.91 23.92
N ASP A 68 24.10 2.59 22.65
CA ASP A 68 25.41 2.41 22.02
C ASP A 68 25.38 2.63 20.51
N GLY A 69 26.57 2.70 19.90
CA GLY A 69 26.75 2.88 18.47
C GLY A 69 26.28 1.69 17.62
N ASP A 70 26.30 0.47 18.17
CA ASP A 70 25.87 -0.73 17.46
C ASP A 70 24.35 -0.76 17.28
N GLY A 71 23.60 -0.30 18.28
CA GLY A 71 22.16 -0.07 18.20
C GLY A 71 21.81 0.92 17.11
N VAL A 72 22.54 2.04 17.03
CA VAL A 72 22.37 3.03 15.96
C VAL A 72 22.63 2.40 14.58
N ALA A 73 23.73 1.65 14.44
CA ALA A 73 24.08 1.00 13.17
C ALA A 73 23.03 -0.06 12.75
N ARG A 74 22.48 -0.83 13.69
CA ARG A 74 21.40 -1.79 13.41
C ARG A 74 20.13 -1.06 12.95
N SER A 75 19.70 -0.02 13.65
CA SER A 75 18.49 0.74 13.29
C SER A 75 18.64 1.46 11.96
N LEU A 76 19.85 1.98 11.65
CA LEU A 76 20.13 2.59 10.36
C LEU A 76 19.99 1.59 9.20
N LYS A 77 20.46 0.35 9.37
CA LYS A 77 20.27 -0.72 8.37
C LYS A 77 18.79 -0.99 8.13
N VAL A 78 17.95 -0.96 9.17
CA VAL A 78 16.50 -1.14 9.05
C VAL A 78 15.87 0.00 8.26
N GLY A 79 16.06 1.25 8.69
CA GLY A 79 15.47 2.42 8.03
C GLY A 79 15.97 2.62 6.59
N ALA A 80 17.19 2.20 6.28
CA ALA A 80 17.74 2.25 4.93
C ALA A 80 17.32 1.07 4.04
N ALA A 81 16.62 0.04 4.53
CA ALA A 81 16.48 -1.22 3.81
C ALA A 81 15.54 -1.22 2.59
N TYR A 82 14.67 -0.23 2.44
CA TYR A 82 13.66 -0.26 1.37
C TYR A 82 14.24 0.08 -0.01
N GLU A 83 13.82 -0.64 -1.05
CA GLU A 83 13.96 -0.21 -2.46
C GLU A 83 12.76 0.69 -2.82
N PRO A 84 12.97 1.94 -3.30
CA PRO A 84 11.90 2.90 -3.55
C PRO A 84 10.74 2.38 -4.42
N GLY A 85 11.04 1.71 -5.53
CA GLY A 85 10.04 1.17 -6.45
C GLY A 85 9.23 0.04 -5.82
N GLN A 86 9.91 -0.92 -5.18
CA GLN A 86 9.29 -2.05 -4.49
C GLN A 86 8.41 -1.57 -3.34
N LEU A 87 8.87 -0.62 -2.53
CA LEU A 87 8.09 -0.11 -1.40
C LEU A 87 6.79 0.52 -1.88
N LEU A 88 6.84 1.30 -2.97
CA LEU A 88 5.67 1.95 -3.54
C LEU A 88 4.68 0.95 -4.17
N ARG A 89 5.18 -0.04 -4.91
CA ARG A 89 4.34 -1.13 -5.42
C ARG A 89 3.72 -1.91 -4.27
N GLY A 90 4.50 -2.24 -3.25
CA GLY A 90 4.01 -2.91 -2.05
C GLY A 90 2.95 -2.10 -1.30
N ALA A 91 3.07 -0.77 -1.23
CA ALA A 91 2.05 0.10 -0.66
C ALA A 91 0.73 0.03 -1.45
N MET A 92 0.77 0.04 -2.78
CA MET A 92 -0.43 -0.12 -3.63
C MET A 92 -1.06 -1.51 -3.49
N ALA A 93 -0.25 -2.57 -3.42
CA ALA A 93 -0.75 -3.93 -3.19
C ALA A 93 -1.38 -4.08 -1.81
N TYR A 94 -0.74 -3.55 -0.75
CA TYR A 94 -1.31 -3.54 0.59
C TYR A 94 -2.58 -2.70 0.67
N GLY A 95 -2.62 -1.55 -0.01
CA GLY A 95 -3.83 -0.75 -0.19
C GLY A 95 -4.95 -1.56 -0.85
N ALA A 96 -4.65 -2.36 -1.87
CA ALA A 96 -5.64 -3.23 -2.50
C ALA A 96 -6.20 -4.27 -1.52
N VAL A 97 -5.35 -4.90 -0.69
CA VAL A 97 -5.80 -5.81 0.39
C VAL A 97 -6.71 -5.08 1.39
N ALA A 98 -6.40 -3.82 1.71
CA ALA A 98 -7.23 -2.99 2.59
C ALA A 98 -8.58 -2.64 1.94
N ALA A 99 -8.62 -2.27 0.66
CA ALA A 99 -9.86 -2.03 -0.07
C ALA A 99 -10.75 -3.28 -0.15
N LEU A 100 -10.15 -4.47 -0.30
CA LEU A 100 -10.86 -5.76 -0.30
C LEU A 100 -11.50 -6.11 1.06
N GLN A 101 -11.17 -5.40 2.14
CA GLN A 101 -11.90 -5.53 3.42
C GLN A 101 -13.28 -4.89 3.36
N ASP A 102 -13.53 -4.00 2.39
CA ASP A 102 -14.83 -3.34 2.25
C ASP A 102 -15.82 -4.24 1.51
N LYS A 103 -16.76 -4.83 2.26
CA LYS A 103 -17.79 -5.69 1.68
C LYS A 103 -18.70 -4.96 0.69
N THR A 104 -19.01 -3.67 0.92
CA THR A 104 -19.87 -2.89 0.01
C THR A 104 -19.19 -2.71 -1.35
N PHE A 105 -17.89 -2.42 -1.34
CA PHE A 105 -17.09 -2.33 -2.55
C PHE A 105 -16.98 -3.67 -3.25
N VAL A 106 -16.59 -4.73 -2.53
CA VAL A 106 -16.45 -6.08 -3.12
C VAL A 106 -17.77 -6.54 -3.73
N ASP A 107 -18.90 -6.44 -3.02
CA ASP A 107 -20.21 -6.82 -3.53
C ASP A 107 -20.61 -5.95 -4.74
N GLY A 108 -20.33 -4.65 -4.68
CA GLY A 108 -20.60 -3.68 -5.75
C GLY A 108 -19.86 -4.01 -7.05
N VAL A 109 -18.58 -4.36 -6.95
CA VAL A 109 -17.79 -4.79 -8.12
C VAL A 109 -18.25 -6.16 -8.62
N ARG A 110 -18.59 -7.09 -7.72
CA ARG A 110 -18.99 -8.46 -8.08
C ARG A 110 -20.32 -8.54 -8.83
N VAL A 111 -21.12 -7.48 -8.86
CA VAL A 111 -22.29 -7.40 -9.78
C VAL A 111 -21.85 -7.62 -11.23
N TYR A 112 -20.71 -7.06 -11.64
CA TYR A 112 -20.18 -7.19 -13.00
C TYR A 112 -19.49 -8.52 -13.28
N ALA A 113 -19.12 -9.29 -12.23
CA ALA A 113 -18.46 -10.58 -12.37
C ALA A 113 -19.42 -11.72 -12.80
N LYS A 114 -20.75 -11.50 -12.69
CA LYS A 114 -21.79 -12.49 -12.99
C LYS A 114 -21.84 -12.89 -14.46
N ASP A 115 -21.58 -11.95 -15.37
CA ASP A 115 -21.53 -12.17 -16.80
C ASP A 115 -20.08 -12.03 -17.32
N ALA A 116 -19.65 -12.96 -18.18
CA ALA A 116 -18.27 -13.02 -18.64
C ALA A 116 -17.92 -11.88 -19.62
N ALA A 117 -18.88 -11.36 -20.38
CA ALA A 117 -18.62 -10.22 -21.27
C ALA A 117 -18.51 -8.92 -20.47
N SER A 118 -19.44 -8.71 -19.54
CA SER A 118 -19.46 -7.57 -18.62
C SER A 118 -18.19 -7.52 -17.76
N ARG A 119 -17.78 -8.66 -17.19
CA ARG A 119 -16.53 -8.77 -16.42
C ARG A 119 -15.32 -8.32 -17.24
N ARG A 120 -15.17 -8.85 -18.45
CA ARG A 120 -14.05 -8.53 -19.35
C ARG A 120 -14.06 -7.06 -19.76
N GLN A 121 -15.23 -6.49 -20.03
CA GLN A 121 -15.36 -5.07 -20.35
C GLN A 121 -14.92 -4.19 -19.18
N VAL A 122 -15.43 -4.45 -17.98
CA VAL A 122 -15.09 -3.65 -16.79
C VAL A 122 -13.61 -3.79 -16.46
N ALA A 123 -13.04 -4.99 -16.53
CA ALA A 123 -11.61 -5.20 -16.34
C ALA A 123 -10.77 -4.44 -17.37
N HIS A 124 -11.20 -4.43 -18.64
CA HIS A 124 -10.55 -3.64 -19.69
C HIS A 124 -10.58 -2.14 -19.40
N GLU A 125 -11.73 -1.58 -18.99
CA GLU A 125 -11.82 -0.16 -18.65
C GLU A 125 -10.94 0.20 -17.45
N ILE A 126 -10.85 -0.65 -16.42
CA ILE A 126 -9.96 -0.43 -15.28
C ILE A 126 -8.48 -0.47 -15.70
N LEU A 127 -8.10 -1.41 -16.57
CA LEU A 127 -6.73 -1.53 -17.08
C LEU A 127 -6.35 -0.33 -17.95
N ARG A 128 -7.31 0.20 -18.71
CA ARG A 128 -7.13 1.39 -19.55
C ARG A 128 -7.03 2.67 -18.72
N ASP A 129 -7.89 2.82 -17.73
CA ASP A 129 -7.93 3.95 -16.82
C ASP A 129 -8.27 3.49 -15.39
N PRO A 130 -7.26 3.44 -14.48
CA PRO A 130 -7.49 3.09 -13.08
C PRO A 130 -8.52 3.96 -12.36
N ALA A 131 -8.77 5.19 -12.83
CA ALA A 131 -9.79 6.07 -12.25
C ALA A 131 -11.22 5.51 -12.40
N TYR A 132 -11.44 4.57 -13.33
CA TYR A 132 -12.71 3.85 -13.46
C TYR A 132 -13.15 3.23 -12.13
N ALA A 133 -12.21 2.73 -11.32
CA ALA A 133 -12.51 2.13 -10.02
C ALA A 133 -13.15 3.09 -9.01
N VAL A 134 -12.97 4.41 -9.19
CA VAL A 134 -13.58 5.44 -8.34
C VAL A 134 -15.09 5.53 -8.58
N GLY A 135 -15.57 5.19 -9.78
CA GLY A 135 -17.01 5.18 -10.10
C GLY A 135 -17.75 3.93 -9.63
N LEU A 136 -17.04 2.90 -9.14
CA LEU A 136 -17.65 1.65 -8.70
C LEU A 136 -18.38 1.81 -7.35
N PRO A 137 -19.49 1.09 -7.12
CA PRO A 137 -20.20 1.17 -5.84
C PRO A 137 -19.27 0.79 -4.67
N GLY A 138 -19.34 1.54 -3.57
CA GLY A 138 -18.49 1.33 -2.38
C GLY A 138 -17.07 1.90 -2.49
N SER A 139 -16.70 2.56 -3.60
CA SER A 139 -15.35 3.11 -3.79
C SER A 139 -14.93 4.09 -2.70
N ALA A 140 -15.85 4.91 -2.18
CA ALA A 140 -15.57 5.92 -1.15
C ALA A 140 -15.19 5.32 0.21
N SER A 141 -15.86 4.24 0.62
CA SER A 141 -15.54 3.53 1.87
C SER A 141 -14.27 2.70 1.73
N ALA A 142 -14.09 2.02 0.59
CA ALA A 142 -12.84 1.33 0.27
C ALA A 142 -11.64 2.29 0.19
N ALA A 143 -11.81 3.49 -0.40
CA ALA A 143 -10.78 4.52 -0.44
C ALA A 143 -10.38 4.94 0.97
N GLY A 144 -11.35 5.11 1.88
CA GLY A 144 -11.12 5.35 3.30
C GLY A 144 -10.18 4.32 3.91
N LEU A 145 -10.42 3.03 3.68
CA LEU A 145 -9.56 1.95 4.18
C LEU A 145 -8.15 2.00 3.59
N VAL A 146 -7.99 2.28 2.29
CA VAL A 146 -6.67 2.47 1.67
C VAL A 146 -5.91 3.62 2.32
N ILE A 147 -6.58 4.77 2.49
CA ILE A 147 -6.00 5.97 3.08
C ILE A 147 -5.60 5.71 4.54
N GLY A 148 -6.46 5.05 5.32
CA GLY A 148 -6.17 4.68 6.71
C GLY A 148 -5.01 3.69 6.83
N ALA A 149 -4.94 2.69 5.95
CA ALA A 149 -3.88 1.69 5.94
C ALA A 149 -2.51 2.30 5.65
N ILE A 150 -2.36 3.00 4.53
CA ILE A 150 -1.07 3.57 4.09
C ILE A 150 -0.73 4.82 4.91
N GLY A 151 -1.70 5.71 5.11
CA GLY A 151 -1.51 6.98 5.80
C GLY A 151 -1.22 6.81 7.28
N GLY A 152 -1.92 5.87 7.95
CA GLY A 152 -1.67 5.57 9.35
C GLY A 152 -0.26 4.99 9.59
N GLU A 153 0.24 4.16 8.68
CA GLU A 153 1.63 3.67 8.74
C GLU A 153 2.65 4.76 8.46
N GLY A 154 2.40 5.61 7.45
CA GLY A 154 3.23 6.77 7.16
C GLY A 154 3.33 7.73 8.35
N GLN A 155 2.21 7.99 9.03
CA GLN A 155 2.15 8.83 10.22
C GLN A 155 2.94 8.24 11.38
N ARG A 156 2.78 6.95 11.67
CA ARG A 156 3.58 6.27 12.71
C ARG A 156 5.08 6.34 12.43
N LEU A 157 5.49 6.13 11.18
CA LEU A 157 6.90 6.20 10.80
C LEU A 157 7.44 7.63 10.96
N TYR A 158 6.65 8.63 10.58
CA TYR A 158 7.00 10.03 10.76
C TYR A 158 7.14 10.40 12.25
N ASP A 159 6.18 10.01 13.09
CA ASP A 159 6.18 10.32 14.52
C ASP A 159 7.31 9.61 15.28
N GLY A 160 7.58 8.34 14.95
CA GLY A 160 8.76 7.63 15.43
C GLY A 160 10.04 8.33 15.01
N GLY A 161 10.11 8.78 13.75
CA GLY A 161 11.26 9.50 13.22
C GLY A 161 11.52 10.84 13.92
N LYS A 162 10.47 11.59 14.31
CA LYS A 162 10.62 12.79 15.16
C LYS A 162 11.25 12.44 16.50
N SER A 163 10.80 11.35 17.13
CA SER A 163 11.32 10.90 18.43
C SER A 163 12.78 10.48 18.33
N VAL A 164 13.14 9.74 17.27
CA VAL A 164 14.52 9.35 16.97
C VAL A 164 15.39 10.58 16.68
N LYS A 165 14.93 11.51 15.85
CA LYS A 165 15.63 12.78 15.57
C LYS A 165 15.84 13.59 16.85
N GLN A 166 14.85 13.65 17.75
CA GLN A 166 14.99 14.33 19.04
C GLN A 166 16.08 13.67 19.89
N SER A 167 16.12 12.33 19.94
CA SER A 167 17.14 11.62 20.72
C SER A 167 18.57 11.95 20.29
N ALA A 168 18.82 12.28 19.02
CA ALA A 168 20.13 12.74 18.57
C ALA A 168 20.61 13.96 19.38
N TYR A 169 19.71 14.93 19.63
CA TYR A 169 20.02 16.12 20.42
C TYR A 169 20.17 15.81 21.92
N ASP A 170 19.40 14.85 22.42
CA ASP A 170 19.42 14.48 23.84
C ASP A 170 20.72 13.73 24.19
N ILE A 171 21.17 12.84 23.29
CA ILE A 171 22.38 12.03 23.53
C ILE A 171 23.67 12.74 23.10
N GLN A 172 23.65 13.84 22.34
CA GLN A 172 24.86 14.45 21.73
C GLN A 172 25.98 14.83 22.73
N ARG A 173 25.66 14.88 24.03
CA ARG A 173 26.63 15.18 25.10
C ARG A 173 27.25 13.93 25.72
N GLN A 174 26.67 12.75 25.50
CA GLN A 174 27.13 11.49 26.07
C GLN A 174 28.48 11.07 25.46
N PRO A 175 29.40 10.48 26.24
CA PRO A 175 30.72 10.11 25.73
C PRO A 175 30.68 9.12 24.56
N TRP A 176 29.85 8.07 24.66
CA TRP A 176 29.75 7.05 23.62
C TRP A 176 29.17 7.60 22.31
N SER A 177 28.20 8.53 22.39
CA SER A 177 27.51 9.04 21.21
C SER A 177 28.39 9.99 20.38
N LYS A 178 29.39 10.62 21.03
CA LYS A 178 30.43 11.46 20.41
C LYS A 178 31.60 10.65 19.84
N ALA A 179 31.68 9.36 20.12
CA ALA A 179 32.70 8.52 19.52
C ALA A 179 32.54 8.53 17.99
N GLU A 180 33.67 8.58 17.27
CA GLU A 180 33.63 8.54 15.80
C GLU A 180 33.19 7.16 15.33
N VAL A 181 32.34 7.13 14.30
CA VAL A 181 32.01 5.89 13.59
C VAL A 181 33.26 5.41 12.84
N ALA A 182 33.74 4.21 13.16
CA ALA A 182 35.02 3.68 12.69
C ALA A 182 35.13 3.59 11.15
N ASP A 183 34.09 3.09 10.47
CA ASP A 183 34.06 2.94 9.01
C ASP A 183 32.84 3.59 8.36
N ARG A 184 32.89 4.92 8.26
CA ARG A 184 31.81 5.75 7.68
C ARG A 184 31.55 5.45 6.21
N SER A 185 32.61 5.11 5.46
CA SER A 185 32.51 4.77 4.05
C SER A 185 31.78 3.44 3.86
N ALA A 186 32.13 2.41 4.62
CA ALA A 186 31.42 1.14 4.58
C ALA A 186 29.97 1.27 5.08
N ARG A 187 29.72 2.08 6.12
CA ARG A 187 28.35 2.40 6.57
C ARG A 187 27.50 2.98 5.43
N LEU A 188 28.01 4.01 4.75
CA LEU A 188 27.29 4.64 3.63
C LEU A 188 27.08 3.64 2.47
N GLN A 189 28.10 2.85 2.14
CA GLN A 189 27.99 1.85 1.08
C GLN A 189 26.99 0.75 1.43
N ALA A 190 26.92 0.32 2.68
CA ALA A 190 25.92 -0.63 3.16
C ALA A 190 24.51 -0.05 3.03
N ALA A 191 24.28 1.21 3.43
CA ALA A 191 22.99 1.88 3.27
C ALA A 191 22.54 1.93 1.80
N LYS A 192 23.46 2.25 0.87
CA LYS A 192 23.20 2.26 -0.57
C LYS A 192 22.87 0.88 -1.13
N THR A 193 23.64 -0.13 -0.73
CA THR A 193 23.47 -1.52 -1.21
C THR A 193 22.14 -2.09 -0.73
N LEU A 194 21.80 -1.90 0.55
CA LEU A 194 20.52 -2.31 1.11
C LEU A 194 19.35 -1.62 0.40
N SER A 195 19.46 -0.32 0.17
CA SER A 195 18.42 0.47 -0.51
C SER A 195 18.20 0.12 -1.99
N ALA A 196 19.13 -0.60 -2.62
CA ALA A 196 19.02 -1.03 -4.02
C ALA A 196 18.53 -2.48 -4.15
N SER A 197 18.38 -3.19 -3.03
CA SER A 197 18.05 -4.61 -3.00
C SER A 197 16.56 -4.80 -2.70
N ALA A 198 15.88 -5.61 -3.52
CA ALA A 198 14.53 -6.02 -3.21
C ALA A 198 14.50 -6.86 -1.91
N MET A 199 13.49 -6.63 -1.08
CA MET A 199 13.30 -7.35 0.16
C MET A 199 12.12 -8.33 0.06
N ALA A 200 12.24 -9.47 0.74
CA ALA A 200 11.12 -10.37 0.95
C ALA A 200 10.32 -9.93 2.18
N GLY A 201 9.02 -10.22 2.18
CA GLY A 201 8.17 -10.08 3.36
C GLY A 201 8.42 -11.17 4.39
N ASP A 202 7.82 -11.00 5.58
CA ASP A 202 7.72 -12.07 6.56
C ASP A 202 6.66 -13.11 6.14
N VAL A 203 6.96 -14.40 6.31
CA VAL A 203 6.08 -15.49 5.83
C VAL A 203 4.72 -15.47 6.55
N ALA A 204 4.70 -15.22 7.86
CA ALA A 204 3.45 -15.19 8.62
C ALA A 204 2.59 -13.98 8.24
N GLU A 205 3.21 -12.81 8.04
CA GLU A 205 2.48 -11.62 7.56
C GLU A 205 1.97 -11.82 6.12
N THR A 206 2.77 -12.38 5.22
CA THR A 206 2.33 -12.71 3.85
C THR A 206 1.13 -13.67 3.85
N ALA A 207 1.16 -14.72 4.70
CA ALA A 207 0.03 -15.63 4.86
C ALA A 207 -1.21 -14.92 5.43
N ARG A 208 -1.03 -14.02 6.41
CA ARG A 208 -2.13 -13.19 6.95
C ARG A 208 -2.75 -12.29 5.88
N LEU A 209 -1.92 -11.67 5.04
CA LEU A 209 -2.38 -10.81 3.93
C LEU A 209 -3.13 -11.62 2.87
N GLN A 210 -2.70 -12.84 2.57
CA GLN A 210 -3.44 -13.75 1.70
C GLN A 210 -4.86 -14.02 2.23
N GLN A 211 -4.98 -14.35 3.52
CA GLN A 211 -6.29 -14.58 4.16
C GLN A 211 -7.15 -13.30 4.19
N ALA A 212 -6.51 -12.15 4.42
CA ALA A 212 -7.20 -10.87 4.39
C ALA A 212 -7.75 -10.54 3.00
N SER A 213 -7.00 -10.80 1.92
CA SER A 213 -7.45 -10.48 0.55
C SER A 213 -8.74 -11.18 0.12
N ILE A 214 -9.08 -12.31 0.75
CA ILE A 214 -10.31 -13.07 0.48
C ILE A 214 -11.38 -12.86 1.56
N GLY A 215 -11.15 -11.93 2.51
CA GLY A 215 -12.06 -11.62 3.60
C GLY A 215 -12.11 -12.66 4.73
N ALA A 216 -11.18 -13.62 4.76
CA ALA A 216 -11.14 -14.67 5.79
C ALA A 216 -10.58 -14.17 7.13
N THR A 217 -9.83 -13.07 7.12
CA THR A 217 -9.30 -12.44 8.34
C THR A 217 -9.31 -10.93 8.18
N PRO A 218 -9.90 -10.16 9.11
CA PRO A 218 -9.94 -8.71 9.01
C PRO A 218 -8.53 -8.10 9.14
N LEU A 219 -8.26 -7.03 8.39
CA LEU A 219 -7.19 -6.12 8.75
C LEU A 219 -7.62 -5.25 9.93
N ALA A 220 -6.68 -4.96 10.84
CA ALA A 220 -6.87 -4.00 11.93
C ALA A 220 -6.78 -2.54 11.40
N VAL A 221 -7.59 -2.22 10.39
CA VAL A 221 -7.69 -0.90 9.77
C VAL A 221 -9.16 -0.47 9.85
N THR A 222 -9.41 0.59 10.59
CA THR A 222 -10.72 1.27 10.62
C THR A 222 -10.52 2.68 10.08
N ALA A 223 -11.37 3.07 9.14
CA ALA A 223 -11.29 4.39 8.52
C ALA A 223 -12.69 4.90 8.16
N ALA A 224 -12.87 6.22 8.22
CA ALA A 224 -14.06 6.88 7.71
C ALA A 224 -14.09 6.80 6.18
N THR A 225 -15.29 6.93 5.61
CA THR A 225 -15.45 7.16 4.17
C THR A 225 -14.67 8.39 3.74
N ALA A 226 -13.95 8.28 2.62
CA ALA A 226 -13.25 9.40 2.01
C ALA A 226 -14.02 9.88 0.78
N ALA A 227 -13.92 11.16 0.47
CA ALA A 227 -14.45 11.75 -0.76
C ALA A 227 -13.31 12.07 -1.74
N PRO A 228 -13.55 12.01 -3.06
CA PRO A 228 -12.56 12.44 -4.05
C PRO A 228 -12.29 13.96 -3.95
N PRO A 229 -11.16 14.47 -4.49
CA PRO A 229 -10.19 13.76 -5.33
C PRO A 229 -9.24 12.84 -4.54
N TYR A 230 -8.95 11.66 -5.08
CA TYR A 230 -7.98 10.72 -4.52
C TYR A 230 -6.62 10.85 -5.21
N THR A 231 -5.56 10.49 -4.48
CA THR A 231 -4.23 10.39 -5.08
C THR A 231 -4.14 9.21 -6.05
N PRO A 232 -3.19 9.25 -7.00
CA PRO A 232 -3.01 8.15 -7.93
C PRO A 232 -2.66 6.80 -7.25
N THR A 233 -2.02 6.81 -6.08
CA THR A 233 -1.79 5.60 -5.26
C THR A 233 -3.09 4.98 -4.76
N VAL A 234 -4.01 5.80 -4.24
CA VAL A 234 -5.31 5.33 -3.75
C VAL A 234 -6.15 4.79 -4.90
N VAL A 235 -6.20 5.53 -6.02
CA VAL A 235 -6.89 5.10 -7.24
C VAL A 235 -6.37 3.75 -7.74
N ARG A 236 -5.05 3.57 -7.83
CA ARG A 236 -4.44 2.29 -8.26
C ARG A 236 -4.70 1.15 -7.29
N SER A 237 -4.70 1.42 -5.99
CA SER A 237 -5.06 0.42 -4.98
C SER A 237 -6.51 -0.07 -5.16
N LEU A 238 -7.44 0.86 -5.42
CA LEU A 238 -8.84 0.53 -5.74
C LEU A 238 -8.96 -0.24 -7.06
N ALA A 239 -8.21 0.15 -8.09
CA ALA A 239 -8.20 -0.54 -9.38
C ALA A 239 -7.73 -2.00 -9.24
N ILE A 240 -6.62 -2.23 -8.51
CA ILE A 240 -6.12 -3.58 -8.24
C ILE A 240 -7.14 -4.39 -7.43
N ALA A 241 -7.76 -3.80 -6.42
CA ALA A 241 -8.81 -4.46 -5.63
C ALA A 241 -10.05 -4.78 -6.46
N ALA A 242 -10.48 -3.90 -7.36
CA ALA A 242 -11.59 -4.15 -8.27
C ALA A 242 -11.26 -5.30 -9.24
N LEU A 243 -10.06 -5.29 -9.86
CA LEU A 243 -9.61 -6.40 -10.70
C LEU A 243 -9.56 -7.71 -9.91
N ALA A 244 -9.10 -7.69 -8.66
CA ALA A 244 -9.12 -8.86 -7.79
C ALA A 244 -10.54 -9.35 -7.49
N ALA A 245 -11.48 -8.43 -7.20
CA ALA A 245 -12.88 -8.77 -6.96
C ALA A 245 -13.59 -9.34 -8.19
N LEU A 246 -13.18 -8.93 -9.38
CA LEU A 246 -13.59 -9.50 -10.67
C LEU A 246 -12.94 -10.87 -10.95
N GLY A 247 -11.90 -11.26 -10.21
CA GLY A 247 -11.11 -12.48 -10.50
C GLY A 247 -10.07 -12.29 -11.60
N GLU A 248 -9.76 -11.04 -11.97
CA GLU A 248 -8.89 -10.66 -13.07
C GLU A 248 -7.49 -10.20 -12.59
N ALA A 249 -7.18 -10.32 -11.29
CA ALA A 249 -5.85 -10.05 -10.72
C ALA A 249 -5.10 -11.30 -10.24
N GLY A 250 -5.47 -12.48 -10.74
CA GLY A 250 -4.71 -13.72 -10.56
C GLY A 250 -3.49 -13.82 -11.49
N ASP A 251 -2.77 -14.95 -11.41
CA ASP A 251 -1.49 -15.16 -12.12
C ASP A 251 -1.58 -15.00 -13.64
N ALA A 252 -2.72 -15.33 -14.24
CA ALA A 252 -2.93 -15.20 -15.68
C ALA A 252 -2.79 -13.75 -16.20
N ASN A 253 -3.08 -12.75 -15.35
CA ASN A 253 -3.11 -11.34 -15.71
C ASN A 253 -2.13 -10.49 -14.88
N VAL A 254 -1.24 -11.12 -14.12
CA VAL A 254 -0.44 -10.42 -13.10
C VAL A 254 0.47 -9.35 -13.72
N GLU A 255 1.03 -9.59 -14.91
CA GLU A 255 1.91 -8.62 -15.56
C GLU A 255 1.17 -7.36 -16.03
N GLN A 256 -0.10 -7.49 -16.46
CA GLN A 256 -0.97 -6.36 -16.77
C GLN A 256 -1.29 -5.56 -15.51
N VAL A 257 -1.59 -6.24 -14.40
CA VAL A 257 -1.86 -5.58 -13.11
C VAL A 257 -0.61 -4.87 -12.58
N LEU A 258 0.57 -5.48 -12.69
CA LEU A 258 1.85 -4.86 -12.32
C LEU A 258 2.15 -3.60 -13.14
N GLY A 259 1.72 -3.58 -14.41
CA GLY A 259 1.79 -2.39 -15.26
C GLY A 259 1.04 -1.17 -14.71
N LEU A 260 -0.02 -1.39 -13.91
CA LEU A 260 -0.76 -0.31 -13.25
C LEU A 260 0.02 0.33 -12.10
N MET A 261 0.97 -0.39 -11.50
CA MET A 261 1.60 -0.05 -10.22
C MET A 261 2.74 0.96 -10.33
N GLN A 262 2.60 1.94 -11.22
CA GLN A 262 3.59 3.00 -11.43
C GLN A 262 3.06 4.33 -10.90
N GLU A 263 3.74 4.90 -9.91
CA GLU A 263 3.41 6.24 -9.37
C GLU A 263 4.69 7.10 -9.32
N PRO A 264 4.92 7.98 -10.32
CA PRO A 264 6.17 8.71 -10.44
C PRO A 264 6.36 9.81 -9.39
N ASN A 265 5.28 10.37 -8.84
CA ASN A 265 5.37 11.50 -7.90
C ASN A 265 5.88 11.06 -6.53
N VAL A 266 5.30 9.97 -5.99
CA VAL A 266 5.71 9.31 -4.76
C VAL A 266 7.03 8.57 -4.98
N GLY A 267 7.25 7.98 -6.17
CA GLY A 267 8.55 7.40 -6.53
C GLY A 267 9.67 8.42 -6.45
N THR A 268 9.46 9.64 -6.99
CA THR A 268 10.41 10.75 -6.88
C THR A 268 10.61 11.17 -5.42
N CYS A 269 9.54 11.25 -4.63
CA CYS A 269 9.63 11.54 -3.20
C CYS A 269 10.54 10.53 -2.47
N MET A 270 10.34 9.24 -2.71
CA MET A 270 11.12 8.16 -2.10
C MET A 270 12.59 8.18 -2.52
N ASN A 271 12.87 8.48 -3.80
CA ASN A 271 14.23 8.65 -4.29
C ASN A 271 14.92 9.86 -3.62
N MET A 272 14.22 10.97 -3.44
CA MET A 272 14.75 12.13 -2.73
C MET A 272 15.03 11.83 -1.25
N SER A 273 14.15 11.10 -0.57
CA SER A 273 14.38 10.62 0.81
C SER A 273 15.71 9.85 0.91
N LYS A 274 15.96 8.91 -0.02
CA LYS A 274 17.23 8.16 -0.07
C LYS A 274 18.44 9.06 -0.33
N LEU A 275 18.33 9.98 -1.28
CA LEU A 275 19.43 10.90 -1.59
C LEU A 275 19.79 11.77 -0.38
N ASN A 276 18.78 12.29 0.33
CA ASN A 276 19.01 13.07 1.54
C ASN A 276 19.69 12.22 2.63
N LEU A 277 19.24 10.97 2.82
CA LEU A 277 19.88 10.04 3.76
C LEU A 277 21.36 9.83 3.41
N TYR A 278 21.69 9.59 2.14
CA TYR A 278 23.07 9.38 1.72
C TYR A 278 23.93 10.63 1.90
N GLN A 279 23.40 11.81 1.62
CA GLN A 279 24.10 13.07 1.80
C GLN A 279 24.39 13.33 3.28
N CYS A 280 23.41 13.08 4.15
CA CYS A 280 23.57 13.17 5.60
C CYS A 280 24.64 12.18 6.10
N LEU A 281 24.55 10.91 5.70
CA LEU A 281 25.52 9.88 6.09
C LEU A 281 26.92 10.09 5.48
N ALA A 282 27.06 10.81 4.38
CA ALA A 282 28.36 11.11 3.80
C ALA A 282 29.19 12.07 4.68
N VAL A 283 28.50 12.96 5.42
CA VAL A 283 29.15 13.94 6.30
C VAL A 283 29.09 13.57 7.78
N ALA A 284 28.15 12.71 8.19
CA ALA A 284 27.97 12.29 9.58
C ALA A 284 29.23 11.64 10.18
N ARG A 285 29.72 12.17 11.31
CA ARG A 285 30.95 11.75 12.01
C ARG A 285 30.65 10.88 13.25
N PRO A 286 30.18 11.44 14.38
CA PRO A 286 29.83 10.68 15.57
C PRO A 286 28.48 9.99 15.47
N HIS A 287 28.22 9.04 16.36
CA HIS A 287 26.99 8.25 16.36
C HIS A 287 25.70 9.08 16.50
N TYR A 288 25.71 10.20 17.24
CA TYR A 288 24.50 11.03 17.34
C TYR A 288 24.10 11.66 15.99
N GLU A 289 25.03 11.86 15.07
CA GLU A 289 24.71 12.35 13.72
C GLU A 289 24.03 11.26 12.88
N ASP A 290 24.39 9.98 13.08
CA ASP A 290 23.67 8.87 12.45
C ASP A 290 22.24 8.73 12.97
N VAL A 291 22.03 8.98 14.27
CA VAL A 291 20.68 9.03 14.86
C VAL A 291 19.87 10.15 14.22
N PHE A 292 20.47 11.31 13.98
CA PHE A 292 19.80 12.40 13.25
C PHE A 292 19.45 11.99 11.82
N CYS A 293 20.41 11.44 11.06
CA CYS A 293 20.16 10.99 9.68
C CYS A 293 19.07 9.92 9.59
N LEU A 294 19.04 8.98 10.56
CA LEU A 294 18.01 7.95 10.69
C LEU A 294 16.64 8.58 10.94
N GLY A 295 16.52 9.44 11.96
CA GLY A 295 15.24 10.08 12.31
C GLY A 295 14.71 10.96 11.18
N GLN A 296 15.54 11.86 10.66
CA GLN A 296 15.13 12.83 9.63
C GLN A 296 14.87 12.17 8.26
N HIS A 297 15.83 11.42 7.75
CA HIS A 297 15.79 11.02 6.34
C HIS A 297 15.33 9.58 6.14
N ALA A 298 15.75 8.64 6.98
CA ALA A 298 15.27 7.26 6.83
C ALA A 298 13.81 7.10 7.29
N MET A 299 13.41 7.80 8.36
CA MET A 299 12.07 7.68 8.94
C MET A 299 11.13 8.82 8.51
N MET A 300 11.41 10.07 8.88
CA MET A 300 10.47 11.16 8.63
C MET A 300 10.22 11.45 7.15
N ASP A 301 11.27 11.62 6.34
CA ASP A 301 11.10 11.87 4.89
C ASP A 301 10.35 10.70 4.21
N THR A 302 10.67 9.45 4.55
CA THR A 302 9.93 8.26 4.06
C THR A 302 8.47 8.25 4.51
N GLY A 303 8.22 8.54 5.79
CA GLY A 303 6.86 8.66 6.35
C GLY A 303 6.05 9.73 5.64
N ARG A 304 6.63 10.90 5.39
CA ARG A 304 6.00 11.99 4.62
C ARG A 304 5.64 11.56 3.21
N CYS A 305 6.51 10.81 2.52
CA CYS A 305 6.19 10.28 1.20
C CYS A 305 4.98 9.33 1.23
N MET A 306 4.83 8.52 2.27
CA MET A 306 3.67 7.62 2.44
C MET A 306 2.39 8.37 2.84
N ILE A 307 2.48 9.39 3.68
CA ILE A 307 1.35 10.27 4.01
C ILE A 307 0.86 10.96 2.73
N LYS A 308 1.78 11.50 1.93
CA LYS A 308 1.48 12.07 0.62
C LYS A 308 0.87 11.05 -0.34
N ALA A 309 1.38 9.82 -0.36
CA ALA A 309 0.82 8.74 -1.17
C ALA A 309 -0.63 8.43 -0.79
N ALA A 310 -0.96 8.49 0.50
CA ALA A 310 -2.32 8.32 1.00
C ALA A 310 -3.23 9.55 0.79
N GLY A 311 -2.71 10.66 0.25
CA GLY A 311 -3.50 11.89 0.05
C GLY A 311 -3.80 12.65 1.33
N LEU A 312 -3.08 12.36 2.41
CA LEU A 312 -3.20 13.08 3.67
C LEU A 312 -2.31 14.33 3.65
N PRO A 313 -2.66 15.37 4.42
CA PRO A 313 -1.84 16.57 4.55
C PRO A 313 -0.42 16.22 5.00
N GLU A 314 0.58 16.72 4.28
CA GLU A 314 1.96 16.53 4.69
C GLU A 314 2.20 17.18 6.07
N PRO A 315 2.86 16.48 7.01
CA PRO A 315 3.25 17.07 8.27
C PRO A 315 4.16 18.28 8.05
N TYR A 316 3.89 19.36 8.78
CA TYR A 316 4.72 20.55 8.79
C TYR A 316 5.77 20.45 9.90
N GLU A 317 7.04 20.62 9.54
CA GLU A 317 8.09 20.97 10.50
C GLU A 317 8.44 22.45 10.37
N PRO A 318 8.36 23.23 11.47
CA PRO A 318 8.88 24.58 11.47
C PRO A 318 10.36 24.55 11.07
N ARG A 319 10.71 25.18 9.94
CA ARG A 319 12.11 25.43 9.63
C ARG A 319 12.65 26.34 10.73
N PHE A 320 13.82 26.01 11.28
CA PHE A 320 14.52 26.94 12.15
C PHE A 320 14.87 28.18 11.32
N VAL A 321 14.14 29.27 11.55
CA VAL A 321 14.49 30.59 11.05
C VAL A 321 15.26 31.25 12.18
N PRO A 322 16.58 31.48 12.03
CA PRO A 322 17.35 32.17 13.05
C PRO A 322 16.68 33.51 13.36
N SER A 323 16.45 33.81 14.64
CA SER A 323 15.98 35.15 15.01
C SER A 323 17.03 36.19 14.59
N GLN A 324 16.60 37.43 14.34
CA GLN A 324 17.55 38.49 14.05
C GLN A 324 18.59 38.64 15.17
N ASP A 325 18.21 38.41 16.42
CA ASP A 325 19.15 38.38 17.54
C ASP A 325 20.19 37.26 17.43
N SER A 326 19.79 36.10 16.91
CA SER A 326 20.72 34.97 16.67
C SER A 326 21.68 35.26 15.52
N ILE A 327 21.21 35.95 14.48
CA ILE A 327 22.03 36.42 13.35
C ILE A 327 23.03 37.48 13.85
N ASN A 328 22.55 38.45 14.62
CA ASN A 328 23.34 39.56 15.17
C ASN A 328 24.42 39.09 16.16
N LYS A 329 24.20 37.97 16.87
CA LYS A 329 25.21 37.36 17.75
C LYS A 329 26.39 36.74 16.99
N GLY A 330 26.27 36.54 15.68
CA GLY A 330 27.30 35.93 14.85
C GLY A 330 27.55 34.44 15.17
N MET A 331 28.23 33.73 14.27
CA MET A 331 28.72 32.38 14.59
C MET A 331 29.84 32.47 15.63
N PRO A 332 29.86 31.62 16.68
CA PRO A 332 30.95 31.62 17.64
C PRO A 332 32.28 31.38 16.90
N THR A 333 33.14 32.39 16.91
CA THR A 333 34.47 32.29 16.31
C THR A 333 35.28 31.23 17.08
N LYS A 334 35.89 30.32 16.33
CA LYS A 334 36.73 29.25 16.87
C LYS A 334 37.78 29.87 17.80
N LYS A 335 37.75 29.54 19.11
CA LYS A 335 38.76 30.03 20.06
C LYS A 335 40.15 29.70 19.51
N ALA A 336 41.01 30.71 19.40
CA ALA A 336 42.37 30.54 18.94
C ALA A 336 43.09 29.50 19.83
N PRO A 337 43.92 28.61 19.25
CA PRO A 337 44.63 27.60 20.04
C PRO A 337 45.53 28.30 21.08
N ALA A 338 45.47 27.81 22.32
CA ALA A 338 46.28 28.34 23.41
C ALA A 338 47.77 28.26 23.06
N ARG A 339 48.46 29.40 23.04
CA ARG A 339 49.92 29.43 22.89
C ARG A 339 50.56 28.72 24.09
N LYS A 340 51.30 27.64 23.85
CA LYS A 340 52.12 26.98 24.87
C LYS A 340 53.18 27.97 25.39
N PRO A 341 53.40 28.07 26.71
CA PRO A 341 54.43 28.94 27.26
C PRO A 341 55.81 28.45 26.81
N ALA A 342 56.65 29.39 26.37
CA ALA A 342 58.03 29.13 25.98
C ALA A 342 58.81 28.57 27.17
N ARG A 343 59.52 27.45 26.94
CA ARG A 343 60.46 26.86 27.89
C ARG A 343 61.61 27.86 28.05
N LYS A 344 61.80 28.41 29.26
CA LYS A 344 62.99 29.21 29.58
C LYS A 344 64.20 28.27 29.60
N SER A 345 65.23 28.65 28.84
CA SER A 345 66.56 28.03 28.81
C SER A 345 67.26 28.12 30.16
#